data_AF-A0A4U1GLR4-F1
#
_entry.id   AF-A0A4U1GLR4-F1
#
_cell.length_a   1.000
_cell.length_b   1.000
_cell.length_c   1.000
_cell.angle_alpha   90.00
_cell.angle_beta   90.00
_cell.angle_gamma   90.00
#
_symmetry.space_group_name_H-M   'P 1'
#
loop_
_entity.id
_entity.type
_entity.pdbx_description
1 polymer ?
#
loop_
_entity_poly.entity_id
_entity_poly.type
_entity_poly.pdbx_seq_one_letter_code
_entity_poly.pdbx_strand_id
1 'polypeptide(L)'
;MKFNMDSQTYTDLNVFSSSSDTDALFNIFKLTSTIGGREKIHEMMYNPIADINVLNSRKEAIKYYYDHEISLKLSREQLDLADHYLNHNKRFLKRNMIDSFYDFASHKLNPSNDYYIISVGISSIIKVIRKVCDFLETIPTDAPKHLQNMLVRIMALLASPPLKESVLVNPNKLSFYQISKLDSVFRGPGKQHICEILQCIYELDAFETLAYVARRRGFSFPDYVATADVKLELKGLFHPSLENPISNDVTVNNQNNMVFLTGSNMAGKSSLLKSIGISIYLAHIGFPVPCAYMKTTIFNGLMTTINLPDNINQGLSHYYSEVKRVKQAASLLNNHNNMFIIFDELFRGTNVKDAYDGSLLIISALTAIRNSAFFISTHIVELAEELKKFENIAFKYLDVYFEDKKPVFTYLLKEGISTERLGMYIVQNEGIIELIKSASKAI
;
A
#
# COMPACT_ATOMS: atom_id res chain seq x y z
N MET A 1 -4.47 15.68 -6.76
CA MET A 1 -3.04 16.06 -6.84
C MET A 1 -2.16 14.82 -6.62
N LYS A 2 -0.97 14.75 -7.23
CA LYS A 2 -0.07 13.58 -7.09
C LYS A 2 0.61 13.60 -5.72
N PHE A 3 0.66 12.45 -5.04
CA PHE A 3 1.47 12.27 -3.83
C PHE A 3 2.92 11.94 -4.23
N ASN A 4 3.89 12.69 -3.71
CA ASN A 4 5.29 12.55 -4.06
C ASN A 4 5.95 11.45 -3.22
N MET A 5 6.38 10.38 -3.90
CA MET A 5 7.10 9.28 -3.29
C MET A 5 8.13 8.77 -4.30
N ASP A 6 9.36 8.54 -3.86
CA ASP A 6 10.44 8.06 -4.72
C ASP A 6 10.67 6.56 -4.58
N SER A 7 11.44 5.99 -5.50
CA SER A 7 11.74 4.56 -5.55
C SER A 7 12.43 4.05 -4.29
N GLN A 8 13.30 4.85 -3.68
CA GLN A 8 13.96 4.48 -2.42
C GLN A 8 12.92 4.34 -1.30
N THR A 9 11.94 5.24 -1.22
CA THR A 9 10.88 5.15 -0.21
C THR A 9 10.02 3.89 -0.38
N TYR A 10 9.73 3.49 -1.63
CA TYR A 10 9.06 2.21 -1.88
C TYR A 10 9.90 1.00 -1.42
N THR A 11 11.22 1.05 -1.58
CA THR A 11 12.16 0.01 -1.12
C THR A 11 12.26 -0.03 0.40
N ASP A 12 12.44 1.11 1.06
CA ASP A 12 12.57 1.24 2.51
C ASP A 12 11.37 0.63 3.26
N LEU A 13 10.16 0.86 2.72
CA LEU A 13 8.91 0.36 3.26
C LEU A 13 8.52 -1.04 2.74
N ASN A 14 9.37 -1.66 1.92
CA ASN A 14 9.14 -2.95 1.25
C ASN A 14 7.75 -3.06 0.60
N VAL A 15 7.36 -2.06 -0.20
CA VAL A 15 6.00 -2.01 -0.75
C VAL A 15 5.74 -3.13 -1.77
N PHE A 16 6.66 -3.32 -2.73
CA PHE A 16 6.45 -4.19 -3.90
C PHE A 16 7.41 -5.37 -4.04
N SER A 17 8.36 -5.59 -3.12
CA SER A 17 9.50 -6.53 -3.22
C SER A 17 10.39 -6.33 -4.47
N SER A 18 11.70 -6.55 -4.32
CA SER A 18 12.66 -6.59 -5.45
C SER A 18 13.07 -8.01 -5.85
N SER A 19 12.68 -9.01 -5.08
CA SER A 19 12.92 -10.45 -5.30
C SER A 19 11.88 -11.26 -4.49
N SER A 20 11.98 -12.58 -4.43
CA SER A 20 11.04 -13.57 -3.84
C SER A 20 10.75 -13.44 -2.33
N ASP A 21 10.63 -12.21 -1.84
CA ASP A 21 10.40 -11.83 -0.46
C ASP A 21 8.91 -11.96 -0.13
N THR A 22 8.58 -12.84 0.82
CA THR A 22 7.21 -13.08 1.28
C THR A 22 6.64 -11.88 2.02
N ASP A 23 7.50 -10.96 2.47
CA ASP A 23 7.15 -9.97 3.50
C ASP A 23 6.72 -8.61 2.94
N ALA A 24 6.70 -8.46 1.61
CA ALA A 24 6.28 -7.20 0.97
C ALA A 24 4.83 -6.83 1.30
N LEU A 25 4.61 -5.52 1.49
CA LEU A 25 3.30 -4.98 1.86
C LEU A 25 2.20 -5.39 0.88
N PHE A 26 2.50 -5.40 -0.43
CA PHE A 26 1.54 -5.83 -1.46
C PHE A 26 1.02 -7.26 -1.24
N ASN A 27 1.85 -8.18 -0.70
CA ASN A 27 1.43 -9.56 -0.46
C ASN A 27 0.28 -9.68 0.55
N ILE A 28 0.16 -8.72 1.46
CA ILE A 28 -0.95 -8.66 2.43
C ILE A 28 -2.31 -8.53 1.72
N PHE A 29 -2.33 -7.90 0.54
CA PHE A 29 -3.53 -7.59 -0.22
C PHE A 29 -3.76 -8.53 -1.42
N LYS A 30 -2.89 -9.55 -1.64
CA LYS A 30 -3.02 -10.54 -2.72
C LYS A 30 -4.09 -11.62 -2.45
N LEU A 31 -5.23 -11.24 -1.87
CA LEU A 31 -6.32 -12.14 -1.52
C LEU A 31 -7.56 -11.95 -2.40
N THR A 32 -7.42 -11.22 -3.51
CA THR A 32 -8.49 -10.99 -4.47
C THR A 32 -8.95 -12.27 -5.14
N SER A 33 -10.24 -12.33 -5.44
CA SER A 33 -10.81 -13.48 -6.15
C SER A 33 -10.32 -13.53 -7.60
N THR A 34 -9.95 -12.38 -8.17
CA THR A 34 -9.69 -12.22 -9.60
C THR A 34 -8.30 -11.64 -9.85
N ILE A 35 -7.75 -11.90 -11.05
CA ILE A 35 -6.49 -11.29 -11.49
C ILE A 35 -6.68 -9.79 -11.68
N GLY A 36 -7.77 -9.36 -12.33
CA GLY A 36 -8.07 -7.94 -12.53
C GLY A 36 -8.23 -7.16 -11.22
N GLY A 37 -8.84 -7.74 -10.19
CA GLY A 37 -8.92 -7.12 -8.86
C GLY A 37 -7.55 -6.96 -8.21
N ARG A 38 -6.65 -7.91 -8.43
CA ARG A 38 -5.24 -7.81 -7.99
C ARG A 38 -4.51 -6.68 -8.69
N GLU A 39 -4.72 -6.56 -10.00
CA GLU A 39 -4.17 -5.48 -10.81
C GLU A 39 -4.71 -4.12 -10.36
N LYS A 40 -6.00 -4.04 -9.95
CA LYS A 40 -6.57 -2.81 -9.37
C LYS A 40 -5.91 -2.41 -8.06
N ILE A 41 -5.69 -3.35 -7.14
CA ILE A 41 -4.94 -3.08 -5.91
C ILE A 41 -3.53 -2.60 -6.24
N HIS A 42 -2.85 -3.28 -7.17
CA HIS A 42 -1.52 -2.91 -7.61
C HIS A 42 -1.48 -1.49 -8.22
N GLU A 43 -2.42 -1.17 -9.12
CA GLU A 43 -2.59 0.15 -9.71
C GLU A 43 -2.79 1.24 -8.64
N MET A 44 -3.66 1.00 -7.65
CA MET A 44 -3.88 1.93 -6.54
C MET A 44 -2.61 2.14 -5.71
N MET A 45 -1.87 1.07 -5.43
CA MET A 45 -0.62 1.13 -4.67
C MET A 45 0.49 1.88 -5.41
N TYR A 46 0.58 1.78 -6.74
CA TYR A 46 1.58 2.52 -7.54
C TYR A 46 1.25 4.00 -7.68
N ASN A 47 0.00 4.40 -7.43
CA ASN A 47 -0.50 5.75 -7.66
C ASN A 47 -1.09 6.37 -6.37
N PRO A 48 -0.26 6.67 -5.36
CA PRO A 48 -0.71 7.42 -4.18
C PRO A 48 -1.16 8.84 -4.56
N ILE A 49 -2.13 9.35 -3.81
CA ILE A 49 -2.93 10.53 -4.14
C ILE A 49 -2.97 11.47 -2.93
N ALA A 50 -2.84 12.77 -3.19
CA ALA A 50 -2.98 13.84 -2.19
C ALA A 50 -4.34 14.58 -2.37
N ASP A 51 -5.42 13.84 -2.65
CA ASP A 51 -6.76 14.40 -2.87
C ASP A 51 -7.74 13.79 -1.88
N ILE A 52 -8.15 14.59 -0.90
CA ILE A 52 -9.01 14.16 0.20
C ILE A 52 -10.36 13.59 -0.29
N ASN A 53 -10.89 14.08 -1.41
CA ASN A 53 -12.18 13.61 -1.92
C ASN A 53 -12.04 12.21 -2.52
N VAL A 54 -10.97 11.97 -3.28
CA VAL A 54 -10.68 10.64 -3.85
C VAL A 54 -10.38 9.64 -2.74
N LEU A 55 -9.59 10.05 -1.74
CA LEU A 55 -9.26 9.22 -0.58
C LEU A 55 -10.52 8.86 0.24
N ASN A 56 -11.37 9.84 0.56
CA ASN A 56 -12.64 9.59 1.25
C ASN A 56 -13.58 8.71 0.43
N SER A 57 -13.75 8.99 -0.87
CA SER A 57 -14.61 8.19 -1.76
C SER A 57 -14.21 6.72 -1.77
N ARG A 58 -12.90 6.42 -1.87
CA ARG A 58 -12.38 5.06 -1.83
C ARG A 58 -12.52 4.43 -0.43
N LYS A 59 -12.13 5.16 0.63
CA LYS A 59 -12.23 4.73 2.02
C LYS A 59 -13.66 4.35 2.38
N GLU A 60 -14.64 5.19 2.04
CA GLU A 60 -16.07 4.97 2.31
C GLU A 60 -16.59 3.74 1.58
N ALA A 61 -16.21 3.55 0.31
CA ALA A 61 -16.57 2.34 -0.45
C ALA A 61 -16.04 1.08 0.23
N ILE A 62 -14.77 1.05 0.64
CA ILE A 62 -14.18 -0.12 1.33
C ILE A 62 -14.82 -0.31 2.72
N LYS A 63 -15.00 0.78 3.48
CA LYS A 63 -15.62 0.73 4.81
C LYS A 63 -17.04 0.19 4.75
N TYR A 64 -17.78 0.49 3.68
CA TYR A 64 -19.11 -0.06 3.49
C TYR A 64 -19.12 -1.60 3.42
N TYR A 65 -18.19 -2.19 2.66
CA TYR A 65 -17.98 -3.65 2.65
C TYR A 65 -17.54 -4.19 4.02
N TYR A 66 -16.75 -3.41 4.76
CA TYR A 66 -16.29 -3.78 6.10
C TYR A 66 -17.46 -3.84 7.09
N ASP A 67 -18.33 -2.83 7.11
CA ASP A 67 -19.42 -2.70 8.08
C ASP A 67 -20.58 -3.67 7.81
N HIS A 68 -20.88 -3.96 6.54
CA HIS A 68 -22.04 -4.74 6.14
C HIS A 68 -21.72 -6.21 5.79
N GLU A 69 -20.44 -6.58 5.83
CA GLU A 69 -19.95 -7.93 5.49
C GLU A 69 -20.42 -8.46 4.12
N ILE A 70 -20.59 -7.54 3.18
CA ILE A 70 -21.10 -7.83 1.85
C ILE A 70 -20.07 -8.66 1.08
N SER A 71 -20.54 -9.68 0.37
CA SER A 71 -19.68 -10.51 -0.49
C SER A 71 -20.28 -10.70 -1.88
N LEU A 72 -19.53 -10.31 -2.90
CA LEU A 72 -19.92 -10.44 -4.31
C LEU A 72 -19.74 -11.89 -4.81
N LYS A 73 -18.95 -12.71 -4.09
CA LYS A 73 -18.65 -14.13 -4.42
C LYS A 73 -18.25 -14.34 -5.88
N LEU A 74 -17.36 -13.53 -6.43
CA LEU A 74 -16.97 -13.64 -7.84
C LEU A 74 -16.31 -14.99 -8.17
N SER A 75 -16.58 -15.51 -9.36
CA SER A 75 -15.91 -16.71 -9.87
C SER A 75 -14.68 -16.30 -10.66
N ARG A 76 -13.50 -16.64 -10.13
CA ARG A 76 -12.22 -16.44 -10.82
C ARG A 76 -12.22 -17.06 -12.21
N GLU A 77 -12.65 -18.31 -12.30
CA GLU A 77 -12.71 -19.07 -13.55
C GLU A 77 -13.57 -18.36 -14.61
N GLN A 78 -14.75 -17.86 -14.24
CA GLN A 78 -15.62 -17.15 -15.18
C GLN A 78 -15.01 -15.85 -15.71
N LEU A 79 -14.29 -15.12 -14.87
CA LEU A 79 -13.64 -13.86 -15.26
C LEU A 79 -12.37 -14.11 -16.09
N ASP A 80 -11.55 -15.10 -15.72
CA ASP A 80 -10.38 -15.52 -16.50
C ASP A 80 -10.81 -15.98 -17.92
N LEU A 81 -11.93 -16.72 -18.03
CA LEU A 81 -12.52 -17.13 -19.31
C LEU A 81 -13.07 -15.94 -20.11
N ALA A 82 -13.68 -14.95 -19.44
CA ALA A 82 -14.18 -13.73 -20.07
C ALA A 82 -13.02 -12.89 -20.67
N ASP A 83 -11.95 -12.69 -19.92
CA ASP A 83 -10.76 -11.94 -20.37
C ASP A 83 -10.05 -12.66 -21.53
N HIS A 84 -9.86 -13.99 -21.41
CA HIS A 84 -9.27 -14.79 -22.48
C HIS A 84 -10.08 -14.68 -23.78
N TYR A 85 -11.40 -14.73 -23.68
CA TYR A 85 -12.29 -14.58 -24.83
C TYR A 85 -12.20 -13.20 -25.48
N LEU A 86 -12.23 -12.11 -24.71
CA LEU A 86 -12.19 -10.74 -25.26
C LEU A 86 -10.86 -10.42 -25.97
N ASN A 87 -9.78 -11.09 -25.55
CA ASN A 87 -8.45 -10.96 -26.13
C ASN A 87 -8.11 -12.04 -27.17
N HIS A 88 -9.08 -12.90 -27.53
CA HIS A 88 -8.85 -13.95 -28.52
C HIS A 88 -8.63 -13.37 -29.92
N ASN A 89 -7.39 -13.46 -30.43
CA ASN A 89 -6.90 -12.80 -31.65
C ASN A 89 -7.48 -13.34 -32.98
N LYS A 90 -8.43 -14.27 -32.94
CA LYS A 90 -9.07 -14.79 -34.16
C LYS A 90 -10.29 -13.96 -34.57
N ARG A 91 -10.52 -13.91 -35.89
CA ARG A 91 -11.64 -13.20 -36.53
C ARG A 91 -12.97 -13.57 -35.83
N PHE A 92 -13.82 -12.58 -35.58
CA PHE A 92 -15.14 -12.80 -34.98
C PHE A 92 -16.05 -13.60 -35.92
N LEU A 93 -17.01 -14.33 -35.34
CA LEU A 93 -17.98 -15.12 -36.08
C LEU A 93 -18.88 -14.21 -36.92
N LYS A 94 -19.22 -14.65 -38.14
CA LYS A 94 -20.03 -13.84 -39.06
C LYS A 94 -21.49 -13.82 -38.61
N ARG A 95 -22.15 -12.67 -38.81
CA ARG A 95 -23.49 -12.38 -38.29
C ARG A 95 -24.65 -13.06 -39.05
N ASN A 96 -24.37 -13.73 -40.16
CA ASN A 96 -25.40 -14.32 -41.03
C ASN A 96 -25.73 -15.76 -40.62
N MET A 97 -27.01 -16.14 -40.76
CA MET A 97 -27.51 -17.49 -40.38
C MET A 97 -26.78 -18.64 -41.08
N ILE A 98 -26.49 -18.48 -42.37
CA ILE A 98 -25.86 -19.50 -43.22
C ILE A 98 -24.40 -19.71 -42.78
N ASP A 99 -23.65 -18.62 -42.63
CA ASP A 99 -22.27 -18.67 -42.14
C ASP A 99 -22.21 -19.21 -40.71
N SER A 100 -23.14 -18.81 -39.83
CA SER A 100 -23.21 -19.31 -38.44
C SER A 100 -23.49 -20.82 -38.37
N PHE A 101 -24.35 -21.33 -39.25
CA PHE A 101 -24.60 -22.76 -39.36
C PHE A 101 -23.38 -23.50 -39.93
N TYR A 102 -22.70 -22.93 -40.93
CA TYR A 102 -21.48 -23.50 -41.48
C TYR A 102 -20.35 -23.55 -40.43
N ASP A 103 -20.14 -22.46 -39.68
CA ASP A 103 -19.18 -22.41 -38.58
C ASP A 103 -19.52 -23.47 -37.52
N PHE A 104 -20.78 -23.56 -37.09
CA PHE A 104 -21.23 -24.60 -36.14
C PHE A 104 -21.04 -26.04 -36.67
N ALA A 105 -21.47 -26.30 -37.90
CA ALA A 105 -21.41 -27.63 -38.51
C ALA A 105 -19.97 -28.07 -38.80
N SER A 106 -19.13 -27.15 -39.29
CA SER A 106 -17.70 -27.40 -39.50
C SER A 106 -16.99 -27.71 -38.18
N HIS A 107 -17.32 -27.02 -37.09
CA HIS A 107 -16.78 -27.32 -35.76
C HIS A 107 -17.28 -28.63 -35.16
N LYS A 108 -18.50 -29.06 -35.48
CA LYS A 108 -19.02 -30.37 -35.06
C LYS A 108 -18.33 -31.53 -35.78
N LEU A 109 -17.82 -31.28 -36.99
CA LEU A 109 -17.10 -32.26 -37.82
C LEU A 109 -15.58 -32.23 -37.56
N ASN A 110 -15.01 -31.06 -37.30
CA ASN A 110 -13.62 -30.84 -36.90
C ASN A 110 -13.58 -29.94 -35.64
N PRO A 111 -13.50 -30.52 -34.43
CA PRO A 111 -13.51 -29.77 -33.19
C PRO A 111 -12.34 -28.78 -33.18
N SER A 112 -12.62 -27.48 -33.27
CA SER A 112 -11.63 -26.46 -32.97
C SER A 112 -11.87 -25.95 -31.55
N ASN A 113 -10.78 -25.69 -30.82
CA ASN A 113 -10.87 -25.09 -29.49
C ASN A 113 -11.52 -23.70 -29.52
N ASP A 114 -11.59 -23.03 -30.68
CA ASP A 114 -12.02 -21.64 -30.80
C ASP A 114 -13.51 -21.43 -30.52
N TYR A 115 -14.38 -22.27 -31.09
CA TYR A 115 -15.82 -22.14 -30.89
C TYR A 115 -16.21 -22.43 -29.43
N TYR A 116 -15.50 -23.38 -28.81
CA TYR A 116 -15.65 -23.65 -27.39
C TYR A 116 -15.24 -22.43 -26.55
N ILE A 117 -14.07 -21.85 -26.79
CA ILE A 117 -13.60 -20.62 -26.10
C ILE A 117 -14.60 -19.47 -26.26
N ILE A 118 -15.14 -19.26 -27.47
CA ILE A 118 -16.13 -18.21 -27.75
C ILE A 118 -17.43 -18.46 -26.97
N SER A 119 -17.99 -19.66 -27.07
CA SER A 119 -19.27 -19.98 -26.43
C SER A 119 -19.20 -19.90 -24.90
N VAL A 120 -18.12 -20.41 -24.31
CA VAL A 120 -17.87 -20.37 -22.86
C VAL A 120 -17.58 -18.94 -22.40
N GLY A 121 -16.80 -18.17 -23.15
CA GLY A 121 -16.51 -16.77 -22.86
C GLY A 121 -17.76 -15.90 -22.83
N ILE A 122 -18.61 -16.01 -23.86
CA ILE A 122 -19.89 -15.29 -23.93
C ILE A 122 -20.79 -15.67 -22.75
N SER A 123 -20.93 -16.98 -22.46
CA SER A 123 -21.73 -17.45 -21.33
C SER A 123 -21.21 -16.88 -20.01
N SER A 124 -19.89 -16.84 -19.83
CA SER A 124 -19.24 -16.34 -18.62
C SER A 124 -19.46 -14.84 -18.44
N ILE A 125 -19.30 -14.03 -19.50
CA ILE A 125 -19.59 -12.58 -19.47
C ILE A 125 -21.03 -12.33 -19.02
N ILE A 126 -22.01 -13.00 -19.64
CA ILE A 126 -23.42 -12.79 -19.30
C ILE A 126 -23.70 -13.20 -17.85
N LYS A 127 -23.15 -14.33 -17.38
CA LYS A 127 -23.30 -14.80 -15.99
C LYS A 127 -22.73 -13.81 -14.99
N VAL A 128 -21.52 -13.32 -15.23
CA VAL A 128 -20.84 -12.34 -14.38
C VAL A 128 -21.63 -11.02 -14.32
N ILE A 129 -22.03 -10.49 -15.48
CA ILE A 129 -22.81 -9.25 -15.55
C ILE A 129 -24.12 -9.37 -14.77
N ARG A 130 -24.88 -10.45 -14.98
CA ARG A 130 -26.14 -10.69 -14.26
C ARG A 130 -25.92 -10.75 -12.75
N LYS A 131 -24.93 -11.55 -12.32
CA LYS A 131 -24.59 -11.67 -10.91
C LYS A 131 -24.25 -10.34 -10.26
N VAL A 132 -23.51 -9.48 -10.97
CA VAL A 132 -23.14 -8.15 -10.49
C VAL A 132 -24.34 -7.22 -10.47
N CYS A 133 -25.24 -7.27 -11.46
CA CYS A 133 -26.48 -6.50 -11.44
C CYS A 133 -27.36 -6.91 -10.25
N ASP A 134 -27.60 -8.22 -10.09
CA ASP A 134 -28.38 -8.78 -8.97
C ASP A 134 -27.80 -8.32 -7.63
N PHE A 135 -26.47 -8.36 -7.49
CA PHE A 135 -25.77 -7.87 -6.31
C PHE A 135 -25.95 -6.37 -6.10
N LEU A 136 -25.76 -5.54 -7.12
CA LEU A 136 -25.83 -4.09 -6.97
C LEU A 136 -27.26 -3.62 -6.70
N GLU A 137 -28.28 -4.33 -7.18
CA GLU A 137 -29.68 -4.08 -6.81
C GLU A 137 -29.96 -4.37 -5.32
N THR A 138 -29.18 -5.25 -4.68
CA THR A 138 -29.28 -5.47 -3.23
C THR A 138 -28.60 -4.38 -2.40
N ILE A 139 -27.80 -3.50 -3.00
CA ILE A 139 -27.14 -2.40 -2.29
C ILE A 139 -28.19 -1.32 -1.99
N PRO A 140 -28.49 -1.03 -0.70
CA PRO A 140 -29.43 0.01 -0.32
C PRO A 140 -29.02 1.41 -0.82
N THR A 141 -30.01 2.31 -0.89
CA THR A 141 -29.85 3.67 -1.42
C THR A 141 -28.95 4.58 -0.57
N ASP A 142 -28.60 4.17 0.65
CA ASP A 142 -27.69 4.89 1.54
C ASP A 142 -26.21 4.54 1.31
N ALA A 143 -25.90 3.65 0.37
CA ALA A 143 -24.54 3.26 0.06
C ALA A 143 -23.66 4.45 -0.38
N PRO A 144 -22.32 4.38 -0.19
CA PRO A 144 -21.41 5.44 -0.60
C PRO A 144 -21.58 5.84 -2.06
N LYS A 145 -21.43 7.14 -2.34
CA LYS A 145 -21.59 7.73 -3.68
C LYS A 145 -20.72 7.05 -4.73
N HIS A 146 -19.53 6.56 -4.36
CA HIS A 146 -18.66 5.81 -5.27
C HIS A 146 -19.34 4.53 -5.79
N LEU A 147 -19.93 3.73 -4.91
CA LEU A 147 -20.63 2.50 -5.28
C LEU A 147 -21.89 2.80 -6.07
N GLN A 148 -22.64 3.84 -5.71
CA GLN A 148 -23.81 4.29 -6.48
C GLN A 148 -23.41 4.71 -7.91
N ASN A 149 -22.34 5.47 -8.06
CA ASN A 149 -21.83 5.89 -9.37
C ASN A 149 -21.39 4.68 -10.21
N MET A 150 -20.76 3.68 -9.60
CA MET A 150 -20.41 2.43 -10.29
C MET A 150 -21.65 1.70 -10.79
N LEU A 151 -22.70 1.60 -9.97
CA LEU A 151 -23.98 1.00 -10.36
C LEU A 151 -24.62 1.76 -11.53
N VAL A 152 -24.75 3.08 -11.42
CA VAL A 152 -25.30 3.92 -12.49
C VAL A 152 -24.51 3.75 -13.79
N ARG A 153 -23.17 3.71 -13.69
CA ARG A 153 -22.28 3.52 -14.84
C ARG A 153 -22.47 2.16 -15.51
N ILE A 154 -22.48 1.07 -14.72
CA ILE A 154 -22.72 -0.28 -15.23
C ILE A 154 -24.08 -0.35 -15.93
N MET A 155 -25.14 0.15 -15.30
CA MET A 155 -26.48 0.15 -15.89
C MET A 155 -26.57 0.97 -17.18
N ALA A 156 -25.92 2.13 -17.24
CA ALA A 156 -25.85 2.94 -18.46
C ALA A 156 -25.13 2.21 -19.61
N LEU A 157 -24.01 1.52 -19.32
CA LEU A 157 -23.28 0.73 -20.30
C LEU A 157 -24.11 -0.47 -20.80
N LEU A 158 -24.84 -1.14 -19.91
CA LEU A 158 -25.72 -2.25 -20.27
C LEU A 158 -26.94 -1.80 -21.10
N ALA A 159 -27.47 -0.61 -20.82
CA ALA A 159 -28.58 -0.02 -21.58
C ALA A 159 -28.17 0.51 -22.96
N SER A 160 -26.87 0.59 -23.25
CA SER A 160 -26.35 1.08 -24.53
C SER A 160 -26.82 0.21 -25.72
N PRO A 161 -27.01 0.79 -26.92
CA PRO A 161 -27.47 0.04 -28.09
C PRO A 161 -26.67 -1.24 -28.42
N PRO A 162 -25.33 -1.28 -28.25
CA PRO A 162 -24.57 -2.51 -28.45
C PRO A 162 -24.95 -3.64 -27.49
N LEU A 163 -25.27 -3.35 -26.22
CA LEU A 163 -25.41 -4.37 -25.18
C LEU A 163 -26.86 -4.66 -24.75
N LYS A 164 -27.80 -3.73 -24.96
CA LYS A 164 -29.18 -3.81 -24.44
C LYS A 164 -29.90 -5.14 -24.70
N GLU A 165 -29.80 -5.69 -25.91
CA GLU A 165 -30.41 -6.97 -26.25
C GLU A 165 -29.59 -8.19 -25.79
N SER A 166 -28.29 -8.00 -25.61
CA SER A 166 -27.33 -9.08 -25.38
C SER A 166 -27.42 -9.67 -23.97
N VAL A 167 -27.82 -8.86 -22.98
CA VAL A 167 -27.91 -9.27 -21.56
C VAL A 167 -29.16 -10.09 -21.25
N LEU A 168 -30.17 -10.03 -22.12
CA LEU A 168 -31.47 -10.71 -21.95
C LEU A 168 -31.42 -12.21 -22.28
N VAL A 169 -30.36 -12.66 -22.96
CA VAL A 169 -30.24 -14.05 -23.43
C VAL A 169 -29.87 -15.01 -22.29
N ASN A 170 -30.46 -16.20 -22.25
CA ASN A 170 -30.12 -17.21 -21.24
C ASN A 170 -28.71 -17.80 -21.50
N PRO A 171 -27.74 -17.59 -20.59
CA PRO A 171 -26.36 -18.00 -20.82
C PRO A 171 -26.13 -19.53 -20.83
N ASN A 172 -27.09 -20.32 -20.35
CA ASN A 172 -26.98 -21.79 -20.29
C ASN A 172 -27.57 -22.49 -21.52
N LYS A 173 -28.27 -21.77 -22.40
CA LYS A 173 -28.97 -22.32 -23.58
C LYS A 173 -28.81 -21.40 -24.79
N LEU A 174 -27.57 -21.17 -25.22
CA LEU A 174 -27.27 -20.34 -26.38
C LEU A 174 -27.35 -21.16 -27.67
N SER A 175 -28.18 -20.73 -28.63
CA SER A 175 -28.18 -21.29 -29.97
C SER A 175 -26.93 -20.86 -30.76
N PHE A 176 -26.57 -21.61 -31.80
CA PHE A 176 -25.42 -21.26 -32.66
C PHE A 176 -25.53 -19.84 -33.23
N TYR A 177 -26.74 -19.42 -33.63
CA TYR A 177 -26.98 -18.07 -34.12
C TYR A 177 -26.82 -17.00 -33.03
N GLN A 178 -27.29 -17.28 -31.81
CA GLN A 178 -27.10 -16.38 -30.68
C GLN A 178 -25.61 -16.22 -30.35
N ILE A 179 -24.83 -17.32 -30.39
CA ILE A 179 -23.38 -17.28 -30.17
C ILE A 179 -22.72 -16.37 -31.22
N SER A 180 -22.98 -16.55 -32.51
CA SER A 180 -22.41 -15.70 -33.55
C SER A 180 -22.84 -14.23 -33.45
N LYS A 181 -24.13 -13.96 -33.17
CA LYS A 181 -24.65 -12.59 -32.97
C LYS A 181 -23.95 -11.93 -31.79
N LEU A 182 -23.93 -12.58 -30.63
CA LEU A 182 -23.30 -12.07 -29.40
C LEU A 182 -21.80 -11.89 -29.59
N ASP A 183 -21.14 -12.81 -30.28
CA ASP A 183 -19.71 -12.73 -30.55
C ASP A 183 -19.32 -11.49 -31.36
N SER A 184 -20.07 -11.25 -32.44
CA SER A 184 -19.87 -10.08 -33.29
C SER A 184 -20.10 -8.74 -32.55
N VAL A 185 -20.92 -8.76 -31.50
CA VAL A 185 -21.22 -7.59 -30.67
C VAL A 185 -20.16 -7.43 -29.57
N PHE A 186 -19.89 -8.47 -28.80
CA PHE A 186 -19.00 -8.45 -27.63
C PHE A 186 -17.55 -8.20 -28.00
N ARG A 187 -17.08 -8.73 -29.13
CA ARG A 187 -15.72 -8.46 -29.65
C ARG A 187 -15.68 -7.36 -30.72
N GLY A 188 -16.84 -6.77 -31.05
CA GLY A 188 -16.98 -5.64 -31.96
C GLY A 188 -17.40 -4.37 -31.21
N PRO A 189 -18.55 -3.75 -31.54
CA PRO A 189 -18.96 -2.45 -31.00
C PRO A 189 -19.21 -2.42 -29.49
N GLY A 190 -19.47 -3.57 -28.86
CA GLY A 190 -19.71 -3.67 -27.41
C GLY A 190 -18.44 -3.90 -26.58
N LYS A 191 -17.28 -4.18 -27.20
CA LYS A 191 -16.06 -4.59 -26.50
C LYS A 191 -15.63 -3.60 -25.43
N GLN A 192 -15.57 -2.31 -25.80
CA GLN A 192 -15.14 -1.26 -24.87
C GLN A 192 -16.07 -1.17 -23.65
N HIS A 193 -17.39 -1.23 -23.84
CA HIS A 193 -18.35 -1.19 -22.73
C HIS A 193 -18.22 -2.43 -21.82
N ILE A 194 -17.99 -3.62 -22.38
CA ILE A 194 -17.77 -4.83 -21.57
C ILE A 194 -16.48 -4.71 -20.76
N CYS A 195 -15.38 -4.28 -21.39
CA CYS A 195 -14.13 -4.05 -20.68
C CYS A 195 -14.33 -3.05 -19.53
N GLU A 196 -15.07 -1.96 -19.74
CA GLU A 196 -15.36 -0.97 -18.71
C GLU A 196 -16.21 -1.53 -17.55
N ILE A 197 -17.19 -2.39 -17.85
CA ILE A 197 -17.96 -3.12 -16.84
C ILE A 197 -17.03 -4.05 -16.03
N LEU A 198 -16.17 -4.82 -16.71
CA LEU A 198 -15.19 -5.70 -16.05
C LEU A 198 -14.24 -4.91 -15.14
N GLN A 199 -13.77 -3.74 -15.57
CA GLN A 199 -12.96 -2.86 -14.72
C GLN A 199 -13.69 -2.43 -13.44
N CYS A 200 -14.99 -2.13 -13.52
CA CYS A 200 -15.80 -1.85 -12.33
C CYS A 200 -15.90 -3.09 -11.42
N ILE A 201 -16.10 -4.28 -11.99
CA ILE A 201 -16.20 -5.54 -11.24
C ILE A 201 -14.87 -5.85 -10.51
N TYR A 202 -13.74 -5.64 -11.17
CA TYR A 202 -12.41 -5.80 -10.58
C TYR A 202 -12.16 -4.82 -9.43
N GLU A 203 -12.69 -3.60 -9.53
CA GLU A 203 -12.62 -2.62 -8.44
C GLU A 203 -13.48 -3.06 -7.23
N LEU A 204 -14.67 -3.66 -7.46
CA LEU A 204 -15.48 -4.23 -6.38
C LEU A 204 -14.77 -5.40 -5.68
N ASP A 205 -14.11 -6.29 -6.43
CA ASP A 205 -13.28 -7.38 -5.88
C ASP A 205 -12.15 -6.84 -5.00
N ALA A 206 -11.50 -5.76 -5.44
CA ALA A 206 -10.47 -5.08 -4.67
C ALA A 206 -11.04 -4.51 -3.36
N PHE A 207 -12.20 -3.84 -3.37
CA PHE A 207 -12.82 -3.29 -2.16
C PHE A 207 -13.24 -4.36 -1.16
N GLU A 208 -13.87 -5.44 -1.64
CA GLU A 208 -14.22 -6.59 -0.79
C GLU A 208 -12.96 -7.18 -0.13
N THR A 209 -11.87 -7.33 -0.90
CA THR A 209 -10.60 -7.84 -0.39
C THR A 209 -9.98 -6.94 0.67
N LEU A 210 -9.97 -5.62 0.43
CA LEU A 210 -9.41 -4.65 1.38
C LEU A 210 -10.22 -4.63 2.70
N ALA A 211 -11.55 -4.73 2.61
CA ALA A 211 -12.42 -4.85 3.77
C ALA A 211 -12.18 -6.16 4.55
N TYR A 212 -12.01 -7.28 3.84
CA TYR A 212 -11.67 -8.56 4.46
C TYR A 212 -10.31 -8.52 5.18
N VAL A 213 -9.27 -7.98 4.53
CA VAL A 213 -7.94 -7.81 5.12
C VAL A 213 -8.02 -6.93 6.37
N ALA A 214 -8.76 -5.84 6.32
CA ALA A 214 -8.93 -4.95 7.46
C ALA A 214 -9.55 -5.65 8.67
N ARG A 215 -10.62 -6.43 8.47
CA ARG A 215 -11.24 -7.22 9.55
C ARG A 215 -10.26 -8.24 10.13
N ARG A 216 -9.62 -9.03 9.24
CA ARG A 216 -8.73 -10.12 9.65
C ARG A 216 -7.50 -9.63 10.42
N ARG A 217 -6.97 -8.46 10.07
CA ARG A 217 -5.73 -7.91 10.64
C ARG A 217 -5.95 -6.79 11.66
N GLY A 218 -7.20 -6.42 11.95
CA GLY A 218 -7.50 -5.31 12.87
C GLY A 218 -7.02 -3.95 12.38
N PHE A 219 -7.08 -3.70 11.07
CA PHE A 219 -6.77 -2.38 10.51
C PHE A 219 -7.96 -1.44 10.67
N SER A 220 -7.70 -0.15 10.85
CA SER A 220 -8.72 0.90 10.92
C SER A 220 -8.76 1.75 9.65
N PHE A 221 -9.77 2.59 9.51
CA PHE A 221 -9.88 3.53 8.40
C PHE A 221 -9.44 4.93 8.84
N PRO A 222 -8.62 5.64 8.05
CA PRO A 222 -8.11 6.95 8.44
C PRO A 222 -9.21 8.04 8.39
N ASP A 223 -9.21 8.89 9.41
CA ASP A 223 -10.01 10.11 9.45
C ASP A 223 -9.18 11.28 8.92
N TYR A 224 -9.47 11.70 7.68
CA TYR A 224 -8.78 12.82 7.07
C TYR A 224 -9.32 14.16 7.56
N VAL A 225 -8.41 15.07 7.91
CA VAL A 225 -8.73 16.43 8.34
C VAL A 225 -8.33 17.40 7.23
N ALA A 226 -9.29 18.17 6.73
CA ALA A 226 -9.03 19.24 5.77
C ALA A 226 -8.46 20.48 6.48
N THR A 227 -7.17 20.44 6.82
CA THR A 227 -6.45 21.56 7.45
C THR A 227 -5.10 21.78 6.78
N ALA A 228 -4.62 23.01 6.79
CA ALA A 228 -3.26 23.33 6.37
C ALA A 228 -2.21 22.85 7.40
N ASP A 229 -2.63 22.69 8.65
CA ASP A 229 -1.77 22.32 9.77
C ASP A 229 -1.38 20.85 9.72
N VAL A 230 -0.16 20.55 10.16
CA VAL A 230 0.29 19.19 10.42
C VAL A 230 -0.55 18.62 11.55
N LYS A 231 -1.19 17.49 11.28
CA LYS A 231 -1.89 16.70 12.28
C LYS A 231 -1.74 15.22 11.94
N LEU A 232 -1.24 14.44 12.88
CA LEU A 232 -1.20 12.99 12.81
C LEU A 232 -1.44 12.46 14.23
N GLU A 233 -2.45 11.63 14.39
CA GLU A 233 -2.72 10.86 15.59
C GLU A 233 -2.85 9.40 15.16
N LEU A 234 -1.97 8.54 15.65
CA LEU A 234 -2.00 7.10 15.48
C LEU A 234 -2.11 6.47 16.86
N LYS A 235 -3.14 5.66 17.09
CA LYS A 235 -3.28 4.88 18.33
C LYS A 235 -3.22 3.40 18.04
N GLY A 236 -2.49 2.66 18.86
CA GLY A 236 -2.26 1.24 18.69
C GLY A 236 -1.61 0.91 17.34
N LEU A 237 -0.62 1.70 16.91
CA LEU A 237 0.14 1.47 15.66
C LEU A 237 0.98 0.20 15.77
N PHE A 238 0.95 -0.64 14.75
CA PHE A 238 1.78 -1.83 14.67
C PHE A 238 2.35 -2.05 13.27
N HIS A 239 3.41 -2.86 13.18
CA HIS A 239 3.98 -3.24 11.88
C HIS A 239 3.16 -4.39 11.28
N PRO A 240 2.64 -4.28 10.04
CA PRO A 240 1.69 -5.25 9.51
C PRO A 240 2.31 -6.62 9.16
N SER A 241 3.63 -6.70 8.99
CA SER A 241 4.33 -7.97 8.72
C SER A 241 4.81 -8.72 9.98
N LEU A 242 4.62 -8.17 11.19
CA LEU A 242 5.00 -8.85 12.44
C LEU A 242 3.84 -9.72 12.94
N GLU A 243 4.13 -10.91 13.46
CA GLU A 243 3.11 -11.83 13.99
C GLU A 243 2.53 -11.35 15.34
N ASN A 244 3.39 -10.90 16.26
CA ASN A 244 3.00 -10.43 17.60
C ASN A 244 3.57 -9.03 17.86
N PRO A 245 3.10 -7.99 17.15
CA PRO A 245 3.66 -6.66 17.28
C PRO A 245 3.25 -5.99 18.60
N ILE A 246 4.19 -5.28 19.22
CA ILE A 246 3.88 -4.33 20.29
C ILE A 246 3.36 -3.04 19.66
N SER A 247 2.17 -2.64 20.06
CA SER A 247 1.50 -1.46 19.53
C SER A 247 1.97 -0.18 20.21
N ASN A 248 2.07 0.90 19.45
CA ASN A 248 2.57 2.19 19.93
C ASN A 248 1.66 3.35 19.54
N ASP A 249 1.60 4.38 20.38
CA ASP A 249 0.86 5.61 20.07
C ASP A 249 1.82 6.69 19.57
N VAL A 250 1.42 7.38 18.51
CA VAL A 250 2.23 8.43 17.88
C VAL A 250 1.35 9.64 17.60
N THR A 251 1.78 10.81 18.06
CA THR A 251 1.09 12.08 17.82
C THR A 251 2.07 13.13 17.33
N VAL A 252 1.68 13.83 16.26
CA VAL A 252 2.40 14.96 15.67
C VAL A 252 1.40 16.06 15.37
N ASN A 253 1.77 17.29 15.70
CA ASN A 253 0.96 18.48 15.40
C ASN A 253 1.90 19.65 15.04
N ASN A 254 1.35 20.81 14.66
CA ASN A 254 2.17 21.99 14.34
C ASN A 254 3.09 22.46 15.47
N GLN A 255 2.72 22.24 16.73
CA GLN A 255 3.55 22.60 17.87
C GLN A 255 4.72 21.63 17.98
N ASN A 256 4.49 20.33 17.79
CA ASN A 256 5.47 19.25 17.90
C ASN A 256 5.57 18.48 16.58
N ASN A 257 6.02 19.16 15.52
CA ASN A 257 6.01 18.60 14.17
C ASN A 257 7.25 17.75 13.86
N MET A 258 8.19 17.67 14.79
CA MET A 258 9.41 16.86 14.69
C MET A 258 9.50 15.90 15.85
N VAL A 259 9.67 14.60 15.55
CA VAL A 259 9.94 13.55 16.55
C VAL A 259 11.40 13.16 16.46
N PHE A 260 12.12 13.34 17.56
CA PHE A 260 13.50 12.91 17.72
C PHE A 260 13.55 11.61 18.51
N LEU A 261 13.87 10.51 17.83
CA LEU A 261 13.79 9.15 18.35
C LEU A 261 15.17 8.60 18.72
N THR A 262 15.35 8.25 19.99
CA THR A 262 16.58 7.63 20.50
C THR A 262 16.33 6.20 20.98
N GLY A 263 17.42 5.46 21.23
CA GLY A 263 17.37 4.09 21.74
C GLY A 263 18.34 3.17 21.00
N SER A 264 18.48 1.94 21.49
CA SER A 264 19.32 0.92 20.85
C SER A 264 18.77 0.50 19.47
N ASN A 265 19.64 -0.02 18.59
CA ASN A 265 19.21 -0.54 17.27
C ASN A 265 18.32 -1.77 17.43
N MET A 266 18.58 -2.59 18.44
CA MET A 266 17.77 -3.77 18.77
C MET A 266 16.43 -3.43 19.43
N ALA A 267 16.21 -2.17 19.83
CA ALA A 267 14.98 -1.75 20.49
C ALA A 267 13.79 -1.56 19.53
N GLY A 268 13.99 -1.71 18.21
CA GLY A 268 12.91 -1.68 17.21
C GLY A 268 12.65 -0.33 16.54
N LYS A 269 13.61 0.61 16.56
CA LYS A 269 13.47 1.96 15.97
C LYS A 269 13.05 1.90 14.49
N SER A 270 13.77 1.16 13.66
CA SER A 270 13.46 1.04 12.24
C SER A 270 12.10 0.39 11.99
N SER A 271 11.68 -0.59 12.81
CA SER A 271 10.35 -1.20 12.72
C SER A 271 9.24 -0.20 13.03
N LEU A 272 9.41 0.65 14.05
CA LEU A 272 8.47 1.72 14.36
C LEU A 272 8.39 2.73 13.22
N LEU A 273 9.54 3.23 12.74
CA LEU A 273 9.60 4.18 11.62
C LEU A 273 8.93 3.64 10.35
N LYS A 274 9.18 2.37 10.00
CA LYS A 274 8.51 1.70 8.88
C LYS A 274 7.01 1.59 9.10
N SER A 275 6.55 1.27 10.32
CA SER A 275 5.11 1.19 10.65
C SER A 275 4.41 2.54 10.44
N ILE A 276 5.04 3.63 10.86
CA ILE A 276 4.54 5.00 10.65
C ILE A 276 4.49 5.31 9.14
N GLY A 277 5.60 5.08 8.41
CA GLY A 277 5.67 5.31 6.98
C GLY A 277 4.65 4.51 6.17
N ILE A 278 4.47 3.23 6.50
CA ILE A 278 3.46 2.36 5.89
C ILE A 278 2.05 2.89 6.16
N SER A 279 1.76 3.35 7.37
CA SER A 279 0.43 3.90 7.71
C SER A 279 0.11 5.18 6.93
N ILE A 280 1.09 6.09 6.80
CA ILE A 280 0.96 7.28 5.95
C ILE A 280 0.76 6.89 4.49
N TYR A 281 1.54 5.95 3.97
CA TYR A 281 1.42 5.48 2.59
C TYR A 281 0.05 4.85 2.32
N LEU A 282 -0.40 3.91 3.15
CA LEU A 282 -1.72 3.26 3.04
C LEU A 282 -2.85 4.28 3.10
N ALA A 283 -2.74 5.28 3.98
CA ALA A 283 -3.70 6.38 4.03
C ALA A 283 -3.72 7.20 2.72
N HIS A 284 -2.60 7.39 2.03
CA HIS A 284 -2.56 8.12 0.74
C HIS A 284 -2.88 7.27 -0.50
N ILE A 285 -3.18 5.99 -0.31
CA ILE A 285 -3.85 5.16 -1.33
C ILE A 285 -5.30 4.83 -0.92
N GLY A 286 -5.81 5.45 0.15
CA GLY A 286 -7.19 5.28 0.61
C GLY A 286 -7.49 3.87 1.16
N PHE A 287 -6.46 3.19 1.65
CA PHE A 287 -6.56 1.84 2.22
C PHE A 287 -6.77 1.90 3.75
N PRO A 288 -7.26 0.81 4.35
CA PRO A 288 -7.21 0.62 5.80
C PRO A 288 -5.74 0.57 6.29
N VAL A 289 -5.50 1.05 7.50
CA VAL A 289 -4.17 1.30 8.09
C VAL A 289 -3.91 0.43 9.33
N PRO A 290 -2.66 0.00 9.61
CA PRO A 290 -2.31 -0.94 10.68
C PRO A 290 -2.23 -0.27 12.05
N CYS A 291 -3.34 0.29 12.49
CA CYS A 291 -3.51 0.87 13.82
C CYS A 291 -4.96 0.76 14.27
N ALA A 292 -5.22 0.94 15.56
CA ALA A 292 -6.58 0.97 16.11
C ALA A 292 -7.33 2.26 15.72
N TYR A 293 -6.61 3.37 15.57
CA TYR A 293 -7.18 4.66 15.18
C TYR A 293 -6.16 5.52 14.45
N MET A 294 -6.58 6.19 13.38
CA MET A 294 -5.78 7.17 12.66
C MET A 294 -6.58 8.44 12.36
N LYS A 295 -6.03 9.59 12.71
CA LYS A 295 -6.48 10.91 12.24
C LYS A 295 -5.31 11.65 11.62
N THR A 296 -5.46 12.12 10.39
CA THR A 296 -4.33 12.71 9.67
C THR A 296 -4.76 13.90 8.82
N THR A 297 -3.89 14.88 8.67
CA THR A 297 -3.94 15.80 7.53
C THR A 297 -3.53 15.09 6.24
N ILE A 298 -3.69 15.76 5.10
CA ILE A 298 -3.17 15.28 3.82
C ILE A 298 -1.74 15.78 3.64
N PHE A 299 -0.82 14.85 3.39
CA PHE A 299 0.55 15.16 3.02
C PHE A 299 0.67 15.16 1.48
N ASN A 300 1.56 16.02 0.97
CA ASN A 300 1.87 16.06 -0.47
C ASN A 300 2.94 15.06 -0.87
N GLY A 301 3.55 14.37 0.10
CA GLY A 301 4.49 13.29 -0.17
C GLY A 301 5.09 12.67 1.08
N LEU A 302 5.73 11.52 0.87
CA LEU A 302 6.45 10.74 1.86
C LEU A 302 7.85 10.46 1.33
N MET A 303 8.85 10.77 2.14
CA MET A 303 10.24 10.44 1.86
C MET A 303 10.85 9.75 3.06
N THR A 304 11.49 8.60 2.82
CA THR A 304 12.23 7.88 3.86
C THR A 304 13.70 7.77 3.51
N THR A 305 14.52 7.67 4.54
CA THR A 305 15.92 7.28 4.46
C THR A 305 16.15 6.21 5.51
N ILE A 306 15.85 4.96 5.17
CA ILE A 306 15.96 3.81 6.07
C ILE A 306 16.84 2.75 5.41
N ASN A 307 17.93 2.32 6.07
CA ASN A 307 18.81 1.26 5.57
C ASN A 307 19.25 1.45 4.11
N LEU A 308 19.91 2.58 3.80
CA LEU A 308 20.45 2.81 2.46
C LEU A 308 21.41 1.67 2.08
N PRO A 309 21.15 0.95 0.97
CA PRO A 309 21.97 -0.18 0.59
C PRO A 309 23.37 0.26 0.17
N ASP A 310 24.34 -0.58 0.47
CA ASP A 310 25.73 -0.36 0.12
C ASP A 310 25.93 -0.46 -1.39
N ASN A 311 26.22 0.68 -2.04
CA ASN A 311 26.37 0.72 -3.50
C ASN A 311 27.85 0.71 -3.90
N ILE A 312 28.50 -0.44 -3.70
CA ILE A 312 29.93 -0.68 -4.01
C ILE A 312 30.25 -0.34 -5.48
N ASN A 313 29.28 -0.56 -6.38
CA ASN A 313 29.46 -0.39 -7.83
C ASN A 313 29.51 1.07 -8.30
N GLN A 314 29.02 2.05 -7.52
CA GLN A 314 29.04 3.46 -7.93
C GLN A 314 30.31 4.21 -7.50
N GLY A 315 31.20 3.58 -6.72
CA GLY A 315 32.44 4.20 -6.22
C GLY A 315 32.20 5.42 -5.32
N LEU A 316 30.96 5.65 -4.87
CA LEU A 316 30.60 6.72 -3.93
C LEU A 316 30.67 6.17 -2.51
N SER A 317 31.25 6.95 -1.59
CA SER A 317 31.19 6.61 -0.16
C SER A 317 29.74 6.60 0.34
N HIS A 318 29.44 5.72 1.30
CA HIS A 318 28.11 5.66 1.96
C HIS A 318 27.66 7.04 2.43
N TYR A 319 28.58 7.80 3.04
CA TYR A 319 28.33 9.16 3.49
C TYR A 319 27.85 10.10 2.37
N TYR A 320 28.46 10.06 1.19
CA TYR A 320 28.04 10.93 0.09
C TYR A 320 26.65 10.57 -0.45
N SER A 321 26.28 9.29 -0.39
CA SER A 321 24.93 8.84 -0.72
C SER A 321 23.89 9.36 0.30
N GLU A 322 24.23 9.36 1.59
CA GLU A 322 23.42 9.98 2.65
C GLU A 322 23.25 11.49 2.41
N VAL A 323 24.33 12.21 2.12
CA VAL A 323 24.28 13.65 1.81
C VAL A 323 23.39 13.94 0.60
N LYS A 324 23.50 13.14 -0.47
CA LYS A 324 22.61 13.24 -1.63
C LYS A 324 21.15 13.02 -1.25
N ARG A 325 20.88 12.07 -0.36
CA ARG A 325 19.53 11.81 0.14
C ARG A 325 18.97 13.00 0.92
N VAL A 326 19.74 13.57 1.84
CA VAL A 326 19.35 14.80 2.57
C VAL A 326 19.10 15.97 1.60
N LYS A 327 19.94 16.13 0.57
CA LYS A 327 19.73 17.15 -0.48
C LYS A 327 18.43 16.94 -1.27
N GLN A 328 18.06 15.70 -1.56
CA GLN A 328 16.78 15.38 -2.20
C GLN A 328 15.60 15.76 -1.30
N ALA A 329 15.70 15.49 0.01
CA ALA A 329 14.68 15.89 0.98
C ALA A 329 14.51 17.41 1.03
N ALA A 330 15.62 18.15 1.11
CA ALA A 330 15.61 19.61 1.06
C ALA A 330 14.98 20.14 -0.24
N SER A 331 15.29 19.53 -1.39
CA SER A 331 14.69 19.89 -2.68
C SER A 331 13.17 19.68 -2.69
N LEU A 332 12.70 18.56 -2.13
CA LEU A 332 11.26 18.27 -2.04
C LEU A 332 10.54 19.26 -1.12
N LEU A 333 11.12 19.55 0.05
CA LEU A 333 10.60 20.55 0.99
C LEU A 333 10.53 21.96 0.39
N ASN A 334 11.45 22.31 -0.51
CA ASN A 334 11.45 23.59 -1.20
C ASN A 334 10.36 23.68 -2.28
N ASN A 335 10.00 22.55 -2.90
CA ASN A 335 9.05 22.51 -4.01
C ASN A 335 7.62 22.16 -3.58
N HIS A 336 7.46 21.55 -2.40
CA HIS A 336 6.21 21.04 -1.89
C HIS A 336 6.08 21.35 -0.40
N ASN A 337 4.92 21.89 -0.02
CA ASN A 337 4.53 22.02 1.39
C ASN A 337 4.01 20.68 1.92
N ASN A 338 3.84 20.56 3.25
CA ASN A 338 3.14 19.42 3.87
C ASN A 338 3.73 18.07 3.49
N MET A 339 5.04 17.93 3.67
CA MET A 339 5.76 16.67 3.44
C MET A 339 5.84 15.85 4.73
N PHE A 340 5.88 14.53 4.60
CA PHE A 340 6.21 13.61 5.69
C PHE A 340 7.59 13.01 5.44
N ILE A 341 8.55 13.25 6.34
CA ILE A 341 9.94 12.86 6.12
C ILE A 341 10.45 12.02 7.29
N ILE A 342 11.07 10.88 6.96
CA ILE A 342 11.69 9.97 7.91
C ILE A 342 13.19 9.86 7.61
N PHE A 343 14.01 10.13 8.61
CA PHE A 343 15.45 9.87 8.59
C PHE A 343 15.78 8.82 9.66
N ASP A 344 16.37 7.70 9.26
CA ASP A 344 16.84 6.67 10.19
C ASP A 344 18.36 6.75 10.34
N GLU A 345 18.83 7.36 11.43
CA GLU A 345 20.22 7.72 11.76
C GLU A 345 20.96 8.40 10.60
N LEU A 346 20.98 9.73 10.63
CA LEU A 346 21.72 10.54 9.65
C LEU A 346 23.22 10.32 9.77
N PHE A 347 23.89 10.22 8.60
CA PHE A 347 25.34 10.27 8.45
C PHE A 347 26.10 9.12 9.16
N ARG A 348 25.58 7.89 9.10
CA ARG A 348 26.25 6.73 9.71
C ARG A 348 27.61 6.43 9.07
N GLY A 349 27.80 6.83 7.81
CA GLY A 349 28.99 6.48 7.02
C GLY A 349 30.24 7.33 7.26
N THR A 350 30.26 8.21 8.26
CA THR A 350 31.40 9.11 8.56
C THR A 350 31.85 9.02 10.02
N ASN A 351 32.87 9.80 10.39
CA ASN A 351 33.33 9.86 11.78
C ASN A 351 32.23 10.44 12.70
N VAL A 352 32.26 10.07 13.99
CA VAL A 352 31.21 10.43 14.95
C VAL A 352 31.04 11.94 15.10
N LYS A 353 32.13 12.71 14.99
CA LYS A 353 32.09 14.17 15.12
C LYS A 353 31.40 14.84 13.93
N ASP A 354 31.75 14.45 12.71
CA ASP A 354 31.11 14.93 11.48
C ASP A 354 29.65 14.51 11.41
N ALA A 355 29.35 13.28 11.85
CA ALA A 355 27.97 12.79 11.97
C ALA A 355 27.16 13.62 12.96
N TYR A 356 27.74 13.96 14.12
CA TYR A 356 27.16 14.85 15.12
C TYR A 356 26.92 16.25 14.54
N ASP A 357 27.98 16.92 14.06
CA ASP A 357 27.93 18.32 13.59
C ASP A 357 26.98 18.45 12.39
N GLY A 358 27.06 17.51 11.45
CA GLY A 358 26.18 17.44 10.28
C GLY A 358 24.72 17.21 10.67
N SER A 359 24.44 16.25 11.56
CA SER A 359 23.07 15.97 12.01
C SER A 359 22.49 17.16 12.76
N LEU A 360 23.24 17.77 13.67
CA LEU A 360 22.79 18.95 14.41
C LEU A 360 22.42 20.09 13.46
N LEU A 361 23.26 20.36 12.45
CA LEU A 361 23.02 21.40 11.46
C LEU A 361 21.73 21.16 10.68
N ILE A 362 21.56 19.94 10.15
CA ILE A 362 20.39 19.59 9.34
C ILE A 362 19.11 19.59 10.18
N ILE A 363 19.12 18.94 11.36
CA ILE A 363 17.96 18.87 12.24
C ILE A 363 17.55 20.29 12.66
N SER A 364 18.50 21.12 13.08
CA SER A 364 18.23 22.52 13.44
C SER A 364 17.59 23.30 12.30
N ALA A 365 18.08 23.16 11.07
CA ALA A 365 17.49 23.80 9.90
C ALA A 365 16.05 23.32 9.61
N LEU A 366 15.79 22.01 9.76
CA LEU A 366 14.45 21.44 9.57
C LEU A 366 13.44 21.94 10.61
N THR A 367 13.88 22.35 11.80
CA THR A 367 12.97 22.94 12.80
C THR A 367 12.32 24.23 12.33
N ALA A 368 12.88 24.95 11.36
CA ALA A 368 12.23 26.15 10.81
C ALA A 368 10.99 25.82 9.96
N ILE A 369 10.84 24.57 9.51
CA ILE A 369 9.75 24.13 8.63
C ILE A 369 8.61 23.59 9.50
N ARG A 370 7.58 24.40 9.73
CA ARG A 370 6.44 24.06 10.61
C ARG A 370 5.33 23.30 9.91
N ASN A 371 5.23 23.42 8.59
CA ASN A 371 4.13 22.85 7.79
C ASN A 371 4.39 21.40 7.35
N SER A 372 5.48 20.75 7.78
CA SER A 372 5.84 19.38 7.41
C SER A 372 6.12 18.55 8.67
N ALA A 373 6.01 17.23 8.58
CA ALA A 373 6.27 16.33 9.70
C ALA A 373 7.61 15.60 9.52
N PHE A 374 8.37 15.49 10.61
CA PHE A 374 9.70 14.87 10.60
C PHE A 374 9.81 13.79 11.67
N PHE A 375 10.33 12.63 11.31
CA PHE A 375 10.78 11.59 12.24
C PHE A 375 12.25 11.35 12.03
N ILE A 376 13.05 11.54 13.07
CA ILE A 376 14.50 11.46 12.98
C ILE A 376 14.98 10.52 14.08
N SER A 377 15.49 9.35 13.72
CA SER A 377 16.16 8.50 14.70
C SER A 377 17.65 8.83 14.75
N THR A 378 18.27 8.59 15.90
CA THR A 378 19.73 8.63 16.04
C THR A 378 20.22 7.72 17.16
N HIS A 379 21.48 7.30 17.05
CA HIS A 379 22.23 6.69 18.14
C HIS A 379 23.08 7.71 18.92
N ILE A 380 23.17 8.96 18.43
CA ILE A 380 23.96 10.04 19.02
C ILE A 380 23.06 10.82 20.00
N VAL A 381 23.03 10.37 21.25
CA VAL A 381 22.16 10.90 22.30
C VAL A 381 22.53 12.34 22.67
N GLU A 382 23.80 12.70 22.53
CA GLU A 382 24.37 14.01 22.85
C GLU A 382 23.71 15.15 22.04
N LEU A 383 23.22 14.86 20.84
CA LEU A 383 22.47 15.82 20.01
C LEU A 383 21.24 16.37 20.74
N ALA A 384 20.66 15.58 21.64
CA ALA A 384 19.42 15.96 22.31
C ALA A 384 19.60 17.20 23.19
N GLU A 385 20.74 17.37 23.85
CA GLU A 385 21.00 18.55 24.69
C GLU A 385 20.99 19.84 23.87
N GLU A 386 21.60 19.83 22.69
CA GLU A 386 21.61 20.98 21.78
C GLU A 386 20.25 21.26 21.14
N LEU A 387 19.42 20.22 20.98
CA LEU A 387 18.12 20.31 20.33
C LEU A 387 16.99 20.70 21.28
N LYS A 388 17.15 20.57 22.60
CA LYS A 388 16.14 20.96 23.61
C LYS A 388 15.69 22.42 23.54
N LYS A 389 16.50 23.30 22.94
CA LYS A 389 16.16 24.71 22.71
C LYS A 389 15.04 24.93 21.68
N PHE A 390 14.72 23.92 20.86
CA PHE A 390 13.67 24.00 19.86
C PHE A 390 12.37 23.41 20.43
N GLU A 391 11.36 24.27 20.61
CA GLU A 391 10.10 23.91 21.25
C GLU A 391 9.27 22.87 20.47
N ASN A 392 9.57 22.68 19.18
CA ASN A 392 8.79 21.81 18.31
C ASN A 392 9.31 20.39 18.14
N ILE A 393 10.32 20.04 18.92
CA ILE A 393 10.90 18.71 18.93
C ILE A 393 10.30 17.92 20.08
N ALA A 394 9.58 16.85 19.75
CA ALA A 394 9.17 15.84 20.70
C ALA A 394 10.28 14.78 20.82
N PHE A 395 10.90 14.69 22.00
CA PHE A 395 11.90 13.68 22.31
C PHE A 395 11.21 12.38 22.71
N LYS A 396 11.56 11.30 22.01
CA LYS A 396 11.02 9.97 22.26
C LYS A 396 12.14 8.94 22.32
N TYR A 397 11.89 7.84 23.03
CA TYR A 397 12.78 6.69 23.01
C TYR A 397 12.03 5.36 23.10
N LEU A 398 12.67 4.29 22.63
CA LEU A 398 12.15 2.92 22.82
C LEU A 398 12.74 2.32 24.08
N ASP A 399 11.87 1.89 24.99
CA ASP A 399 12.22 1.53 26.35
C ASP A 399 12.90 0.17 26.47
N VAL A 400 13.99 0.15 27.23
CA VAL A 400 14.79 -1.03 27.54
C VAL A 400 15.07 -1.00 29.03
N TYR A 401 14.86 -2.12 29.72
CA TYR A 401 15.23 -2.27 31.11
C TYR A 401 16.09 -3.52 31.30
N PHE A 402 16.76 -3.63 32.45
CA PHE A 402 17.58 -4.79 32.79
C PHE A 402 16.89 -5.67 33.83
N GLU A 403 16.81 -6.96 33.54
CA GLU A 403 16.34 -8.01 34.44
C GLU A 403 17.39 -9.10 34.50
N ASP A 404 17.87 -9.46 35.70
CA ASP A 404 18.97 -10.42 35.90
C ASP A 404 20.23 -10.12 35.06
N LYS A 405 20.57 -8.84 34.94
CA LYS A 405 21.66 -8.34 34.09
C LYS A 405 21.46 -8.69 32.60
N LYS A 406 20.24 -8.92 32.13
CA LYS A 406 19.92 -9.07 30.71
C LYS A 406 19.00 -7.95 30.25
N PRO A 407 19.22 -7.38 29.05
CA PRO A 407 18.37 -6.34 28.51
C PRO A 407 17.07 -6.96 28.02
N VAL A 408 15.96 -6.40 28.49
CA VAL A 408 14.62 -6.73 28.03
C VAL A 408 14.13 -5.56 27.17
N PHE A 409 13.88 -5.84 25.89
CA PHE A 409 13.36 -4.86 24.94
C PHE A 409 11.83 -4.86 25.02
N THR A 410 11.25 -3.77 25.52
CA THR A 410 9.78 -3.65 25.62
C THR A 410 9.13 -3.31 24.28
N TYR A 411 9.91 -2.70 23.36
CA TYR A 411 9.43 -2.10 22.11
C TYR A 411 8.37 -1.00 22.30
N LEU A 412 8.23 -0.47 23.53
CA LEU A 412 7.30 0.61 23.86
C LEU A 412 7.97 1.98 23.69
N LEU A 413 7.27 2.87 23.00
CA LEU A 413 7.64 4.26 22.80
C LEU A 413 7.30 5.09 24.04
N LYS A 414 8.31 5.75 24.63
CA LYS A 414 8.17 6.62 25.79
C LYS A 414 8.66 8.03 25.50
N GLU A 415 8.20 8.98 26.31
CA GLU A 415 8.68 10.38 26.29
C GLU A 415 10.10 10.48 26.84
N GLY A 416 10.93 11.32 26.22
CA GLY A 416 12.28 11.62 26.68
C GLY A 416 13.37 11.01 25.80
N ILE A 417 14.53 10.78 26.42
CA ILE A 417 15.76 10.39 25.73
C ILE A 417 16.28 9.11 26.40
N SER A 418 16.74 8.15 25.61
CA SER A 418 17.32 6.91 26.12
C SER A 418 18.59 7.16 26.93
N THR A 419 18.66 6.64 28.16
CA THR A 419 19.85 6.71 29.04
C THR A 419 20.76 5.49 28.95
N GLU A 420 20.29 4.40 28.34
CA GLU A 420 20.93 3.08 28.43
C GLU A 420 22.08 2.87 27.43
N ARG A 421 23.23 2.41 27.92
CA ARG A 421 24.43 2.11 27.13
C ARG A 421 24.55 0.63 26.76
N LEU A 422 23.63 0.15 25.92
CA LEU A 422 23.51 -1.28 25.60
C LEU A 422 24.73 -1.89 24.89
N GLY A 423 25.45 -1.11 24.07
CA GLY A 423 26.58 -1.63 23.28
C GLY A 423 27.70 -2.22 24.14
N MET A 424 28.07 -1.54 25.23
CA MET A 424 29.12 -2.03 26.13
C MET A 424 28.69 -3.29 26.89
N TYR A 425 27.42 -3.37 27.25
CA TYR A 425 26.84 -4.54 27.88
C TYR A 425 26.98 -5.79 26.98
N ILE A 426 26.69 -5.68 25.68
CA ILE A 426 26.85 -6.79 24.71
C ILE A 426 28.32 -7.25 24.69
N VAL A 427 29.26 -6.31 24.53
CA VAL A 427 30.70 -6.62 24.51
C VAL A 427 31.18 -7.34 25.78
N GLN A 428 30.66 -6.96 26.95
CA GLN A 428 31.01 -7.59 28.22
C GLN A 428 30.48 -9.03 28.33
N ASN A 429 29.33 -9.32 27.74
CA ASN A 429 28.66 -10.61 27.89
C ASN A 429 28.97 -11.63 26.79
N GLU A 430 29.53 -11.20 25.65
CA GLU A 430 29.99 -12.09 24.57
C GLU A 430 31.29 -12.87 24.92
N GLY A 431 31.82 -12.74 26.14
CA GLY A 431 33.04 -13.46 26.57
C GLY A 431 34.31 -13.06 25.81
N ILE A 432 34.26 -11.98 25.02
CA ILE A 432 35.35 -11.53 24.13
C ILE A 432 36.65 -11.32 24.92
N ILE A 433 36.56 -10.70 26.10
CA ILE A 433 37.72 -10.42 26.94
C ILE A 433 38.35 -11.71 27.48
N GLU A 434 37.56 -12.72 27.79
CA GLU A 434 38.03 -14.01 28.30
C GLU A 434 38.74 -14.80 27.19
N LEU A 435 38.16 -14.79 25.98
CA LEU A 435 38.78 -15.37 24.79
C LEU A 435 40.12 -14.70 24.48
N ILE A 436 40.18 -13.36 24.44
CA ILE A 436 41.43 -12.62 24.20
C ILE A 436 42.47 -12.94 25.29
N LYS A 437 42.05 -12.97 26.57
CA LYS A 437 42.95 -13.31 27.68
C LYS A 437 43.47 -14.75 27.59
N SER A 438 42.64 -15.70 27.18
CA SER A 438 43.05 -17.10 26.98
C SER A 438 44.06 -17.23 25.83
N ALA A 439 43.87 -16.50 24.72
CA ALA A 439 44.82 -16.46 23.62
C ALA A 439 46.18 -15.87 24.04
N SER A 440 46.18 -14.84 24.89
CA SER A 440 47.42 -14.22 25.39
C SER A 440 48.21 -15.06 26.40
N LYS A 441 47.60 -16.09 27.01
CA LYS A 441 48.25 -17.03 27.94
C LYS A 441 48.87 -18.25 27.24
N ALA A 442 48.65 -18.41 25.94
CA ALA A 442 49.14 -19.54 25.14
C ALA A 442 50.48 -19.26 24.43
N ILE A 443 51.13 -18.15 24.78
CA ILE A 443 52.50 -17.74 24.37
C ILE A 443 53.33 -17.70 25.64
#